data_AF-A0A377CAT9-F1
#
_entry.id   AF-A0A377CAT9-F1
#
_cell.length_a   1.000
_cell.length_b   1.000
_cell.length_c   1.000
_cell.angle_alpha   90.00
_cell.angle_beta   90.00
_cell.angle_gamma   90.00
#
_symmetry.space_group_name_H-M   'P 1'
#
loop_
_entity.id
_entity.type
_entity.pdbx_description
1 polymer ?
#
loop_
_entity_poly.entity_id
_entity_poly.type
_entity_poly.pdbx_seq_one_letter_code
_entity_poly.pdbx_strand_id
1 'polypeptide(L)'
;MKIEGEWRALLVTEDMAGFISIADWYAQHAVSPYSDEVRQAMLKAVALAFKKMHSINRQHGCCYVRHIYVKTEGNAEAGFLDLEKSRRALRRDKAINHDFRQLEKYLEPIPKADWEQVKGVLLRHVIVVGQIRRISVVSGTTTNSHLDFNIAFCPATTGQNFPRLNKG
;
A
#
# COMPACT_ATOMS: atom_id res chain seq x y z
N MET A 1 7.58 -22.66 16.00
CA MET A 1 7.70 -23.68 17.06
C MET A 1 6.30 -24.06 17.52
N LYS A 2 6.02 -25.35 17.72
CA LYS A 2 4.71 -25.81 18.22
C LYS A 2 4.81 -25.98 19.74
N ILE A 3 4.05 -25.20 20.50
CA ILE A 3 3.98 -25.29 21.98
C ILE A 3 2.54 -25.67 22.32
N GLU A 4 2.36 -26.76 23.07
CA GLU A 4 1.02 -27.22 23.52
C GLU A 4 -0.02 -27.40 22.40
N GLY A 5 0.41 -27.83 21.22
CA GLY A 5 -0.52 -28.04 20.11
C GLY A 5 -0.70 -26.83 19.18
N GLU A 6 -0.26 -25.64 19.59
CA GLU A 6 -0.43 -24.41 18.81
C GLU A 6 0.83 -24.02 18.04
N TRP A 7 0.65 -23.65 16.77
CA TRP A 7 1.71 -23.14 15.92
C TRP A 7 2.01 -21.69 16.28
N ARG A 8 3.23 -21.42 16.77
CA ARG A 8 3.74 -20.05 16.97
C ARG A 8 4.79 -19.73 15.91
N ALA A 9 4.56 -18.65 15.17
CA ALA A 9 5.53 -18.03 14.27
C ALA A 9 5.99 -16.69 14.87
N LEU A 10 7.29 -16.41 14.83
CA LEU A 10 7.85 -15.11 15.17
C LEU A 10 8.15 -14.37 13.87
N LEU A 11 7.48 -13.25 13.64
CA LEU A 11 7.82 -12.35 12.53
C LEU A 11 8.88 -11.37 13.05
N VAL A 12 10.12 -11.53 12.60
CA VAL A 12 11.21 -10.58 12.89
C VAL A 12 11.30 -9.65 11.68
N THR A 13 10.89 -8.39 11.86
CA THR A 13 11.08 -7.34 10.85
C THR A 13 12.37 -6.58 11.16
N GLU A 14 13.03 -6.07 10.12
CA GLU A 14 14.08 -5.06 10.26
C GLU A 14 13.56 -3.88 11.09
N ASP A 15 14.45 -3.24 11.86
CA ASP A 15 14.09 -2.13 12.74
C ASP A 15 13.37 -1.03 11.94
N MET A 16 12.12 -0.71 12.34
CA MET A 16 11.31 0.32 11.70
C MET A 16 11.72 1.73 12.17
N ALA A 17 13.02 1.93 12.42
CA ALA A 17 13.56 3.17 12.92
C ALA A 17 13.18 4.34 11.99
N GLY A 18 12.52 5.34 12.57
CA GLY A 18 12.07 6.55 11.87
C GLY A 18 10.75 6.42 11.12
N PHE A 19 10.08 5.27 11.15
CA PHE A 19 8.69 5.16 10.69
C PHE A 19 7.72 5.54 11.80
N ILE A 20 6.71 6.33 11.44
CA ILE A 20 5.53 6.60 12.28
C ILE A 20 4.27 6.22 11.53
N SER A 21 3.16 6.02 12.23
CA SER A 21 1.89 5.82 11.55
C SER A 21 1.54 7.10 10.78
N ILE A 22 0.88 6.97 9.62
CA ILE A 22 0.46 8.14 8.85
C ILE A 22 -0.54 8.99 9.64
N ALA A 23 -1.29 8.38 10.57
CA ALA A 23 -2.19 9.08 11.48
C ALA A 23 -1.40 10.01 12.42
N ASP A 24 -0.32 9.51 13.02
CA ASP A 24 0.56 10.31 13.87
C ASP A 24 1.29 11.38 13.06
N TRP A 25 1.68 11.07 11.81
CA TRP A 25 2.28 12.06 10.91
C TRP A 25 1.33 13.24 10.65
N TYR A 26 0.04 12.97 10.37
CA TYR A 26 -0.96 14.02 10.21
C TYR A 26 -1.28 14.76 11.51
N ALA A 27 -1.25 14.08 12.66
CA ALA A 27 -1.39 14.72 13.96
C ALA A 27 -0.25 15.70 14.24
N GLN A 28 0.99 15.31 13.92
CA GLN A 28 2.15 16.21 14.01
C GLN A 28 2.05 17.36 13.01
N HIS A 29 1.66 17.09 11.75
CA HIS A 29 1.46 18.11 10.72
C HIS A 29 0.41 19.16 11.12
N ALA A 30 -0.63 18.76 11.86
CA ALA A 30 -1.64 19.70 12.36
C ALA A 30 -1.11 20.67 13.43
N VAL A 31 -0.08 20.26 14.18
CA VAL A 31 0.54 21.09 15.24
C VAL A 31 1.73 21.88 14.70
N SER A 32 2.58 21.24 13.91
CA SER A 32 3.74 21.81 13.24
C SER A 32 3.73 21.38 11.77
N PRO A 33 3.23 22.24 10.87
CA PRO A 33 3.08 21.88 9.47
C PRO A 33 4.43 21.60 8.79
N TYR A 34 4.61 20.35 8.36
CA TYR A 34 5.61 19.98 7.36
C TYR A 34 5.42 20.77 6.05
N SER A 35 6.50 20.96 5.30
CA SER A 35 6.44 21.62 4.00
C SER A 35 5.63 20.81 2.98
N ASP A 36 5.13 21.47 1.95
CA ASP A 36 4.37 20.81 0.90
C ASP A 36 5.21 19.76 0.16
N GLU A 37 6.51 19.99 -0.02
CA GLU A 37 7.44 19.04 -0.65
C GLU A 37 7.53 17.73 0.14
N VAL A 38 7.64 17.83 1.48
CA VAL A 38 7.68 16.66 2.38
C VAL A 38 6.36 15.90 2.31
N ARG A 39 5.24 16.62 2.35
CA ARG A 39 3.89 16.04 2.22
C ARG A 39 3.72 15.32 0.88
N GLN A 40 4.12 15.95 -0.22
CA GLN A 40 4.04 15.36 -1.56
C GLN A 40 4.93 14.13 -1.73
N ALA A 41 6.15 14.17 -1.18
CA ALA A 41 7.05 13.02 -1.17
C ALA A 41 6.46 11.84 -0.40
N MET A 42 5.84 12.11 0.76
CA MET A 42 5.13 11.12 1.58
C MET A 42 3.96 10.49 0.81
N LEU A 43 3.09 11.30 0.19
CA LEU A 43 1.95 10.79 -0.59
C LEU A 43 2.40 9.92 -1.76
N LYS A 44 3.48 10.33 -2.44
CA LYS A 44 4.09 9.53 -3.51
C LYS A 44 4.62 8.20 -2.98
N ALA A 45 5.28 8.18 -1.83
CA ALA A 45 5.78 6.96 -1.21
C ALA A 45 4.63 5.99 -0.86
N VAL A 46 3.55 6.50 -0.26
CA VAL A 46 2.33 5.71 0.04
C VAL A 46 1.73 5.12 -1.23
N ALA A 47 1.61 5.91 -2.29
CA ALA A 47 1.11 5.43 -3.57
C ALA A 47 2.01 4.33 -4.17
N LEU A 48 3.33 4.47 -4.07
CA LEU A 48 4.27 3.46 -4.54
C LEU A 48 4.17 2.16 -3.71
N ALA A 49 3.96 2.25 -2.40
CA ALA A 49 3.76 1.09 -1.54
C ALA A 49 2.51 0.29 -1.97
N PHE A 50 1.37 0.96 -2.18
CA PHE A 50 0.17 0.32 -2.73
C PHE A 50 0.44 -0.28 -4.12
N LYS A 51 1.12 0.46 -5.00
CA LYS A 51 1.45 0.00 -6.35
C LYS A 51 2.25 -1.30 -6.32
N LYS A 52 3.23 -1.41 -5.40
CA LYS A 52 4.09 -2.59 -5.21
C LYS A 52 3.30 -3.78 -4.65
N MET A 53 2.40 -3.57 -3.69
CA MET A 53 1.56 -4.65 -3.17
C MET A 53 0.58 -5.17 -4.22
N HIS A 54 -0.12 -4.26 -4.91
CA HIS A 54 -1.14 -4.62 -5.87
C HIS A 54 -0.56 -5.16 -7.20
N SER A 55 0.71 -4.87 -7.54
CA SER A 55 1.33 -5.40 -8.76
C SER A 55 1.48 -6.92 -8.76
N ILE A 56 1.55 -7.54 -7.59
CA ILE A 56 1.59 -9.00 -7.42
C ILE A 56 0.21 -9.60 -7.09
N ASN A 57 -0.86 -8.85 -7.39
CA ASN A 57 -2.26 -9.16 -7.07
C ASN A 57 -2.50 -9.42 -5.58
N ARG A 58 -1.68 -8.87 -4.68
CA ARG A 58 -1.86 -9.04 -3.24
C ARG A 58 -2.71 -7.92 -2.70
N GLN A 59 -3.71 -8.25 -1.88
CA GLN A 59 -4.49 -7.28 -1.12
C GLN A 59 -4.03 -7.30 0.34
N HIS A 60 -4.19 -6.18 1.03
CA HIS A 60 -3.95 -6.09 2.47
C HIS A 60 -5.05 -6.82 3.26
N GLY A 61 -6.31 -6.70 2.82
CA GLY A 61 -7.47 -7.39 3.41
C GLY A 61 -8.04 -6.76 4.69
N CYS A 62 -7.30 -5.84 5.33
CA CYS A 62 -7.75 -5.05 6.47
C CYS A 62 -7.11 -3.66 6.43
N CYS A 63 -7.17 -3.00 5.27
CA CYS A 63 -6.44 -1.76 5.04
C CYS A 63 -7.11 -0.60 5.80
N TYR A 64 -6.48 -0.17 6.88
CA TYR A 64 -6.86 1.02 7.66
C TYR A 64 -5.71 2.00 7.74
N VAL A 65 -6.04 3.26 7.96
CA VAL A 65 -5.07 4.36 8.03
C VAL A 65 -3.96 4.09 9.05
N ARG A 66 -4.30 3.54 10.23
CA ARG A 66 -3.32 3.15 11.26
C ARG A 66 -2.31 2.07 10.86
N HIS A 67 -2.58 1.31 9.79
CA HIS A 67 -1.67 0.28 9.30
C HIS A 67 -0.70 0.83 8.25
N ILE A 68 -0.83 2.11 7.85
CA ILE A 68 0.08 2.77 6.93
C ILE A 68 1.15 3.46 7.75
N TYR A 69 2.40 3.13 7.47
CA TYR A 69 3.56 3.72 8.12
C TYR A 69 4.37 4.49 7.11
N VAL A 70 4.86 5.65 7.53
CA VAL A 70 5.61 6.58 6.70
C VAL A 70 6.88 7.01 7.41
N LYS A 71 7.94 7.18 6.64
CA LYS A 71 9.18 7.83 7.03
C LYS A 71 9.39 9.00 6.09
N THR A 72 9.56 10.20 6.63
CA THR A 72 9.66 11.44 5.83
C THR A 72 10.99 12.17 6.00
N GLU A 73 11.82 11.73 6.95
CA GLU A 73 13.19 12.21 7.11
C GLU A 73 14.08 11.62 6.01
N GLY A 74 14.73 12.49 5.25
CA GLY A 74 15.55 12.08 4.11
C GLY A 74 14.69 11.61 2.93
N ASN A 75 14.89 10.36 2.51
CA ASN A 75 14.09 9.77 1.44
C ASN A 75 12.75 9.29 1.98
N ALA A 76 11.66 9.80 1.41
CA ALA A 76 10.32 9.42 1.83
C ALA A 76 10.04 7.94 1.49
N GLU A 77 9.65 7.17 2.50
CA GLU A 77 9.31 5.76 2.40
C GLU A 77 7.96 5.47 3.03
N ALA A 78 7.27 4.45 2.54
CA ALA A 78 6.01 4.02 3.12
C ALA A 78 5.84 2.49 3.04
N GLY A 79 5.13 1.95 4.01
CA GLY A 79 4.85 0.53 4.13
C GLY A 79 3.56 0.25 4.86
N PHE A 80 3.22 -1.03 4.94
CA PHE A 80 2.03 -1.50 5.65
C PHE A 80 2.43 -2.45 6.77
N LEU A 81 1.84 -2.26 7.94
CA LEU A 81 1.83 -3.25 9.00
C LEU A 81 0.57 -4.11 8.94
N ASP A 82 0.54 -5.16 9.75
CA ASP A 82 -0.60 -6.06 9.90
C ASP A 82 -1.04 -6.73 8.58
N LEU A 83 -0.18 -7.64 8.11
CA LEU A 83 -0.46 -8.44 6.92
C LEU A 83 -1.14 -9.78 7.25
N GLU A 84 -1.71 -9.94 8.45
CA GLU A 84 -2.33 -11.21 8.88
C GLU A 84 -3.47 -11.64 7.94
N LYS A 85 -4.25 -10.66 7.45
CA LYS A 85 -5.39 -10.87 6.52
C LYS A 85 -4.99 -10.71 5.05
N SER A 86 -3.70 -10.47 4.80
CA SER A 86 -3.19 -10.22 3.46
C SER A 86 -3.17 -11.51 2.65
N ARG A 87 -3.78 -11.45 1.47
CA ARG A 87 -3.94 -12.61 0.59
C ARG A 87 -3.82 -12.21 -0.87
N ARG A 88 -3.58 -13.18 -1.75
CA ARG A 88 -3.62 -12.96 -3.19
C ARG A 88 -5.08 -12.88 -3.65
N ALA A 89 -5.38 -11.88 -4.46
CA ALA A 89 -6.61 -11.77 -5.23
C ALA A 89 -6.40 -12.37 -6.63
N LEU A 90 -7.49 -12.78 -7.28
CA LEU A 90 -7.45 -13.27 -8.66
C LEU A 90 -7.04 -12.19 -9.66
N ARG A 91 -7.43 -10.93 -9.39
CA ARG A 91 -7.17 -9.78 -10.26
C ARG A 91 -6.72 -8.58 -9.44
N ARG A 92 -5.83 -7.78 -10.04
CA ARG A 92 -5.31 -6.53 -9.47
C ARG A 92 -6.41 -5.54 -9.09
N ASP A 93 -7.40 -5.34 -9.96
CA ASP A 93 -8.50 -4.40 -9.73
C ASP A 93 -9.35 -4.79 -8.52
N LYS A 94 -9.52 -6.10 -8.26
CA LYS A 94 -10.23 -6.58 -7.08
C LYS A 94 -9.45 -6.32 -5.79
N ALA A 95 -8.12 -6.48 -5.82
CA ALA A 95 -7.27 -6.15 -4.67
C ALA A 95 -7.36 -4.65 -4.33
N ILE A 96 -7.16 -3.79 -5.34
CA ILE A 96 -7.24 -2.32 -5.20
C ILE A 96 -8.60 -1.90 -4.64
N ASN A 97 -9.68 -2.32 -5.30
CA ASN A 97 -11.04 -1.93 -4.92
C ASN A 97 -11.44 -2.44 -3.54
N HIS A 98 -10.88 -3.58 -3.09
CA HIS A 98 -11.16 -4.09 -1.76
C HIS A 98 -10.50 -3.21 -0.70
N ASP A 99 -9.19 -3.00 -0.82
CA ASP A 99 -8.41 -2.24 0.16
C ASP A 99 -8.88 -0.77 0.21
N PHE A 100 -9.10 -0.13 -0.93
CA PHE A 100 -9.51 1.29 -0.95
C PHE A 100 -10.91 1.50 -0.38
N ARG A 101 -11.86 0.59 -0.66
CA ARG A 101 -13.20 0.66 -0.06
C ARG A 101 -13.15 0.54 1.47
N GLN A 102 -12.22 -0.24 2.02
CA GLN A 102 -12.05 -0.32 3.47
C GLN A 102 -11.44 0.95 4.04
N LEU A 103 -10.39 1.47 3.40
CA LEU A 103 -9.67 2.65 3.83
C LEU A 103 -10.56 3.90 3.79
N GLU A 104 -11.32 4.09 2.71
CA GLU A 104 -12.22 5.25 2.53
C GLU A 104 -13.35 5.34 3.57
N LYS A 105 -13.66 4.25 4.28
CA LYS A 105 -14.63 4.29 5.39
C LYS A 105 -14.07 4.97 6.64
N TYR A 106 -12.76 4.90 6.82
CA TYR A 106 -12.06 5.39 8.02
C TYR A 106 -10.82 6.17 7.59
N LEU A 107 -11.01 7.11 6.66
CA LEU A 107 -9.94 7.86 6.00
C LEU A 107 -9.27 8.88 6.94
N GLU A 108 -9.98 9.35 7.96
CA GLU A 108 -9.42 10.27 8.95
C GLU A 108 -8.19 9.66 9.64
N PRO A 109 -7.12 10.45 9.85
CA PRO A 109 -7.01 11.90 9.65
C PRO A 109 -6.57 12.37 8.24
N ILE A 110 -6.45 11.50 7.24
CA ILE A 110 -5.97 11.88 5.90
C ILE A 110 -6.99 12.80 5.21
N PRO A 111 -6.62 14.01 4.77
CA PRO A 111 -7.50 14.87 3.98
C PRO A 111 -7.92 14.19 2.67
N LYS A 112 -9.19 14.34 2.27
CA LYS A 112 -9.69 13.76 1.01
C LYS A 112 -8.85 14.16 -0.21
N ALA A 113 -8.40 15.42 -0.27
CA ALA A 113 -7.56 15.91 -1.36
C ALA A 113 -6.21 15.16 -1.46
N ASP A 114 -5.63 14.79 -0.34
CA ASP A 114 -4.38 14.03 -0.29
C ASP A 114 -4.62 12.58 -0.72
N TRP A 115 -5.75 12.00 -0.31
CA TRP A 115 -6.14 10.67 -0.74
C TRP A 115 -6.41 10.59 -2.26
N GLU A 116 -7.06 11.59 -2.85
CA GLU A 116 -7.25 11.66 -4.30
C GLU A 116 -5.91 11.73 -5.06
N GLN A 117 -4.90 12.40 -4.50
CA GLN A 117 -3.56 12.43 -5.09
C GLN A 117 -2.90 11.03 -5.07
N VAL A 118 -2.99 10.31 -3.95
CA VAL A 118 -2.52 8.91 -3.84
C VAL A 118 -3.20 8.03 -4.88
N LYS A 119 -4.53 8.15 -5.03
CA LYS A 119 -5.29 7.42 -6.06
C LYS A 119 -4.87 7.80 -7.47
N GLY A 120 -4.66 9.09 -7.76
CA GLY A 120 -4.21 9.57 -9.07
C GLY A 120 -2.90 8.92 -9.54
N VAL A 121 -1.97 8.64 -8.61
CA VAL A 121 -0.71 7.93 -8.93
C VAL A 121 -0.97 6.46 -9.31
N LEU A 122 -1.97 5.83 -8.70
CA LEU A 122 -2.31 4.41 -8.87
C LEU A 122 -3.22 4.15 -10.09
N LEU A 123 -4.11 5.09 -10.41
CA LEU A 123 -5.14 4.97 -11.43
C LEU A 123 -4.64 5.07 -12.88
N ARG A 124 -3.34 5.36 -13.11
CA ARG A 124 -2.74 5.30 -14.45
C ARG A 124 -2.76 3.92 -15.12
N HIS A 125 -3.15 2.85 -14.41
CA HIS A 125 -3.24 1.47 -14.94
C HIS A 125 -4.54 0.74 -14.56
N VAL A 126 -5.51 1.41 -13.91
CA VAL A 126 -6.78 0.78 -13.53
C VAL A 126 -7.84 1.25 -14.51
N ILE A 127 -8.01 0.49 -15.60
CA ILE A 127 -9.19 0.61 -16.45
C ILE A 127 -10.41 0.37 -15.56
N VAL A 128 -11.21 1.41 -15.40
CA VAL A 128 -12.48 1.43 -14.67
C VAL A 128 -13.40 0.40 -15.31
N VAL A 129 -13.57 -0.76 -14.67
CA VAL A 129 -14.70 -1.65 -14.96
C VAL A 129 -15.93 -0.98 -14.35
N GLY A 130 -16.64 -0.16 -15.13
CA GLY A 130 -18.00 0.26 -14.75
C GLY A 130 -18.43 1.71 -14.98
N GLN A 131 -17.80 2.50 -15.85
CA GLN A 131 -18.46 3.72 -16.33
C GLN A 131 -18.12 3.99 -17.80
N ILE A 132 -19.07 3.70 -18.69
CA ILE A 132 -19.10 4.29 -20.03
C ILE A 132 -19.41 5.77 -19.84
N ARG A 133 -18.38 6.60 -19.75
CA ARG A 133 -18.50 8.03 -20.05
C ARG A 133 -17.64 8.30 -21.28
N ARG A 134 -18.30 8.81 -22.33
CA ARG A 134 -17.67 9.24 -23.59
C ARG A 134 -16.37 9.99 -23.29
N ILE A 135 -15.25 9.45 -23.74
CA ILE A 135 -13.96 10.13 -23.76
C ILE A 135 -13.99 11.08 -24.96
N SER A 136 -13.96 12.39 -24.69
CA SER A 136 -13.42 13.35 -25.64
C SER A 136 -11.90 13.28 -25.53
N VAL A 137 -11.25 12.88 -26.62
CA VAL A 137 -9.80 12.80 -26.74
C VAL A 137 -9.22 14.21 -26.77
N VAL A 138 -8.36 14.56 -25.82
CA VAL A 138 -7.43 15.69 -25.94
C VAL A 138 -6.01 15.12 -25.97
N SER A 139 -5.34 15.37 -27.10
CA SER A 139 -3.95 14.97 -27.37
C SER A 139 -2.97 15.69 -26.45
N GLY A 140 -1.98 14.98 -25.92
CA GLY A 140 -0.92 15.55 -25.09
C GLY A 140 0.24 14.57 -24.88
N THR A 141 1.37 14.89 -25.51
CA THR A 141 2.62 14.15 -25.72
C THR A 141 3.26 13.44 -24.53
N THR A 142 3.67 12.18 -24.76
CA THR A 142 4.54 11.34 -23.92
C THR A 142 5.99 11.85 -23.88
N THR A 143 6.61 11.85 -22.70
CA THR A 143 8.07 11.74 -22.59
C THR A 143 8.44 10.60 -21.64
N ASN A 144 9.28 9.69 -22.15
CA ASN A 144 9.87 8.59 -21.43
C ASN A 144 11.03 9.09 -20.57
N SER A 145 11.11 8.65 -19.33
CA SER A 145 12.36 8.65 -18.57
C SER A 145 12.54 7.29 -17.91
N HIS A 146 13.43 6.51 -18.54
CA HIS A 146 14.04 5.29 -18.02
C HIS A 146 14.77 5.64 -16.73
N LEU A 147 14.43 4.98 -15.62
CA LEU A 147 15.25 4.99 -14.40
C LEU A 147 15.29 3.56 -13.87
N ASP A 148 16.50 3.01 -13.89
CA ASP A 148 16.85 1.70 -13.37
C ASP A 148 16.68 1.69 -11.85
N PHE A 149 15.81 0.81 -11.35
CA PHE A 149 15.53 0.64 -9.93
C PHE A 149 16.33 -0.53 -9.38
N ASN A 150 17.21 -0.26 -8.42
CA ASN A 150 17.76 -1.28 -7.53
C ASN A 150 16.64 -1.77 -6.59
N ILE A 151 16.32 -3.06 -6.71
CA ILE A 151 15.22 -3.75 -6.05
C ILE A 151 15.79 -4.51 -4.86
N ALA A 152 15.50 -4.08 -3.64
CA ALA A 152 15.54 -4.94 -2.47
C ALA A 152 14.15 -5.56 -2.28
N PHE A 153 13.99 -6.79 -2.77
CA PHE A 153 12.95 -7.71 -2.35
C PHE A 153 13.63 -8.70 -1.43
N CYS A 154 13.19 -8.82 -0.17
CA CYS A 154 13.53 -10.00 0.61
C CYS A 154 12.70 -11.16 0.00
N PRO A 155 13.31 -12.13 -0.69
CA PRO A 155 12.55 -13.19 -1.33
C PRO A 155 12.01 -14.11 -0.23
N ALA A 156 10.69 -14.14 -0.05
CA ALA A 156 10.07 -15.30 0.60
C ALA A 156 10.33 -16.50 -0.32
N THR A 157 11.25 -17.36 0.08
CA THR A 157 11.59 -18.61 -0.60
C THR A 157 10.34 -19.40 -0.92
N THR A 158 10.15 -19.67 -2.20
CA THR A 158 9.17 -20.61 -2.74
C THR A 158 9.41 -22.01 -2.19
N GLY A 159 8.32 -22.64 -1.74
CA GLY A 159 8.18 -24.09 -1.74
C GLY A 159 8.29 -24.74 -0.37
N GLN A 160 7.13 -25.05 0.22
CA GLN A 160 6.75 -26.44 0.48
C GLN A 160 5.23 -26.59 0.38
N ASN A 161 4.83 -27.61 -0.37
CA ASN A 161 3.46 -27.99 -0.67
C ASN A 161 2.87 -28.64 0.58
N PHE A 162 1.87 -28.01 1.21
CA PHE A 162 1.16 -28.62 2.35
C PHE A 162 -0.07 -29.39 1.83
N PRO A 163 -0.21 -30.69 2.14
CA PRO A 163 -1.38 -31.47 1.72
C PRO A 163 -2.64 -30.96 2.40
N ARG A 164 -3.74 -30.88 1.62
CA ARG A 164 -5.09 -30.67 2.17
C ARG A 164 -5.46 -31.90 3.00
N LEU A 165 -5.60 -31.74 4.31
CA LEU A 165 -6.19 -32.77 5.16
C LEU A 165 -7.72 -32.60 5.15
N ASN A 166 -8.37 -33.66 4.66
CA ASN A 166 -9.81 -33.86 4.70
C ASN A 166 -10.31 -33.79 6.16
N LYS A 167 -11.47 -33.16 6.33
CA LYS A 167 -12.21 -33.19 7.59
C LYS A 167 -12.79 -34.59 7.78
N GLY A 168 -12.36 -35.26 8.85
CA GLY A 168 -13.02 -36.38 9.51
C GLY A 168 -13.21 -36.00 10.96
#